data_AF-A0A1M4DYK9-F1
#
_entry.id   AF-A0A1M4DYK9-F1
#
_cell.length_a   1.000
_cell.length_b   1.000
_cell.length_c   1.000
_cell.angle_alpha   90.00
_cell.angle_beta   90.00
_cell.angle_gamma   90.00
#
_symmetry.space_group_name_H-M   'P 1'
#
loop_
_entity.id
_entity.type
_entity.pdbx_description
1 polymer ?
#
loop_
_entity_poly.entity_id
_entity_poly.type
_entity_poly.pdbx_seq_one_letter_code
_entity_poly.pdbx_strand_id
1 'polypeptide(L)'
;MDPLRLTPGQWRALLFLGAHSASAARAGYRVGQLCKLAPAEPADLPDLAAAGYVEGMHPDPARRGPYGNSPTPDAVTLQMVKDGKLRLYLTASGKTAADLLYGANQVVTHLHLSGSLPVPLLQHDAGAPLDLLTRLHQRGLIQVTPGEHLGWTEGFKAHVYRLRAAGDKEEHPCQRCGTLPARRLRIWENIAKPAERYCHGCIPDKATVYGAPAELVSLTRAGRAYIWSFK
;
A
#
# COMPACT_ATOMS: atom_id res chain seq x y z
N MET A 1 9.75 16.68 -4.24
CA MET A 1 9.64 15.35 -4.88
C MET A 1 8.26 14.77 -4.58
N ASP A 2 7.69 13.92 -5.44
CA ASP A 2 6.45 13.18 -5.12
C ASP A 2 6.83 11.86 -4.41
N PRO A 3 6.36 11.60 -3.17
CA PRO A 3 6.74 10.39 -2.43
C PRO A 3 6.42 9.09 -3.16
N LEU A 4 5.38 9.06 -3.99
CA LEU A 4 4.99 7.87 -4.76
C LEU A 4 5.95 7.55 -5.93
N ARG A 5 6.98 8.37 -6.14
CA ARG A 5 8.05 8.15 -7.13
C ARG A 5 9.32 7.55 -6.54
N LEU A 6 9.37 7.40 -5.22
CA LEU A 6 10.53 6.82 -4.54
C LEU A 6 10.80 5.39 -5.02
N THR A 7 12.06 4.98 -5.01
CA THR A 7 12.45 3.58 -5.25
C THR A 7 11.90 2.69 -4.12
N PRO A 8 11.81 1.37 -4.31
CA PRO A 8 11.43 0.46 -3.23
C PRO A 8 12.29 0.59 -1.96
N GLY A 9 13.60 0.83 -2.10
CA GLY A 9 14.50 1.01 -0.95
C GLY A 9 14.22 2.31 -0.19
N GLN A 10 14.10 3.42 -0.92
CA GLN A 10 13.70 4.73 -0.38
C GLN A 10 12.33 4.67 0.31
N TRP A 11 11.36 3.98 -0.30
CA TRP A 11 10.01 3.78 0.23
C TRP A 11 10.04 3.07 1.58
N ARG A 12 10.79 1.97 1.70
CA ARG A 12 10.95 1.22 2.96
C ARG A 12 11.63 2.05 4.04
N ALA A 13 12.70 2.76 3.69
CA ALA A 13 13.41 3.62 4.64
C ALA A 13 12.48 4.69 5.23
N LEU A 14 11.69 5.36 4.39
CA LEU A 14 10.81 6.42 4.82
C LEU A 14 9.62 5.90 5.64
N LEU A 15 9.03 4.77 5.25
CA LEU A 15 8.01 4.09 6.06
C LEU A 15 8.55 3.69 7.44
N PHE A 16 9.77 3.15 7.51
CA PHE A 16 10.38 2.76 8.77
C PHE A 16 10.55 3.95 9.71
N LEU A 17 11.13 5.03 9.20
CA LEU A 17 11.34 6.25 9.97
C LEU A 17 10.00 6.88 10.41
N GLY A 18 8.98 6.81 9.56
CA GLY A 18 7.62 7.28 9.86
C GLY A 18 6.93 6.48 10.98
N ALA A 19 7.00 5.15 10.93
CA ALA A 19 6.42 4.29 11.97
C ALA A 19 7.16 4.37 13.29
N HIS A 20 8.41 4.84 13.28
CA HIS A 20 9.22 5.01 14.48
C HIS A 20 9.52 6.47 14.78
N SER A 21 8.68 7.38 14.28
CA SER A 21 8.92 8.82 14.34
C SER A 21 9.03 9.38 15.76
N ALA A 22 8.36 8.78 16.75
CA ALA A 22 8.49 9.17 18.16
C ALA A 22 9.92 8.93 18.70
N SER A 23 10.55 7.84 18.28
CA SER A 23 11.95 7.51 18.59
C SER A 23 12.92 8.27 17.70
N ALA A 24 12.57 8.48 16.42
CA ALA A 24 13.39 9.20 15.45
C ALA A 24 13.50 10.70 15.76
N ALA A 25 12.43 11.33 16.24
CA ALA A 25 12.41 12.76 16.58
C ALA A 25 13.31 13.11 17.77
N ARG A 26 13.53 12.17 18.70
CA ARG A 26 14.36 12.38 19.90
C ARG A 26 15.79 11.89 19.74
N ALA A 27 15.99 10.73 19.13
CA ALA A 27 17.30 10.07 19.10
C ALA A 27 17.90 9.90 17.70
N GLY A 28 17.10 10.04 16.64
CA GLY A 28 17.48 9.66 15.28
C GLY A 28 17.78 8.16 15.13
N TYR A 29 17.77 7.68 13.90
CA TYR A 29 18.15 6.29 13.59
C TYR A 29 19.53 6.23 12.97
N ARG A 30 20.42 5.40 13.52
CA ARG A 30 21.72 5.15 12.89
C ARG A 30 21.50 4.52 11.52
N VAL A 31 22.17 5.03 10.49
CA VAL A 31 22.12 4.49 9.12
C VAL A 31 22.34 2.98 9.10
N GLY A 32 23.39 2.49 9.78
CA GLY A 32 23.70 1.05 9.80
C GLY A 32 22.62 0.20 10.47
N GLN A 33 21.81 0.78 11.36
CA GLN A 33 20.65 0.11 11.95
C GLN A 33 19.44 0.19 11.01
N LEU A 34 19.21 1.35 10.39
CA LEU A 34 18.16 1.55 9.41
C LEU A 34 18.28 0.55 8.26
N CYS A 35 19.44 0.45 7.61
CA CYS A 35 19.68 -0.47 6.49
C CYS A 35 19.51 -1.97 6.87
N LYS A 36 19.61 -2.31 8.16
CA LYS A 36 19.36 -3.67 8.65
C LYS A 36 17.88 -3.95 8.90
N LEU A 37 17.16 -2.99 9.46
CA LEU A 37 15.76 -3.16 9.88
C LEU A 37 14.76 -2.85 8.75
N ALA A 38 15.11 -1.89 7.90
CA ALA A 38 14.44 -1.58 6.66
C ALA A 38 15.48 -1.77 5.55
N PRO A 39 15.44 -2.86 4.77
CA PRO A 39 16.45 -3.18 3.76
C PRO A 39 16.41 -2.15 2.61
N ALA A 40 16.99 -1.00 2.89
CA ALA A 40 17.28 0.11 2.02
C ALA A 40 18.79 0.17 1.86
N GLU A 41 19.24 0.46 0.66
CA GLU A 41 20.67 0.55 0.41
C GLU A 41 21.19 1.91 0.90
N PRO A 42 22.45 1.99 1.34
CA PRO A 42 23.11 3.26 1.61
C PRO A 42 22.91 4.33 0.52
N ALA A 43 22.85 3.90 -0.75
CA ALA A 43 22.66 4.78 -1.90
C ALA A 43 21.26 5.43 -1.97
N ASP A 44 20.25 4.87 -1.29
CA ASP A 44 18.88 5.41 -1.29
C ASP A 44 18.74 6.67 -0.43
N LEU A 45 19.62 6.85 0.56
CA LEU A 45 19.46 7.85 1.62
C LEU A 45 19.81 9.29 1.23
N PRO A 46 20.86 9.56 0.41
CA PRO A 46 21.15 10.90 -0.08
C PRO A 46 19.98 11.54 -0.84
N ASP A 47 19.26 10.77 -1.66
CA ASP A 47 18.13 11.27 -2.43
C ASP A 47 16.95 11.66 -1.54
N LEU A 48 16.71 10.91 -0.46
CA LEU A 48 15.70 11.27 0.55
C LEU A 48 16.05 12.58 1.25
N ALA A 49 17.34 12.81 1.52
CA ALA A 49 17.81 14.06 2.13
C ALA A 49 17.72 15.23 1.15
N ALA A 50 18.11 15.03 -0.11
CA ALA A 50 17.97 16.03 -1.17
C ALA A 50 16.50 16.41 -1.43
N ALA A 51 15.58 15.45 -1.26
CA ALA A 51 14.14 15.70 -1.30
C ALA A 51 13.58 16.39 -0.03
N GLY A 52 14.42 16.60 0.99
CA GLY A 52 14.06 17.23 2.25
C GLY A 52 13.23 16.34 3.18
N TYR A 53 13.24 15.01 3.01
CA TYR A 53 12.47 14.09 3.86
C TYR A 53 13.24 13.65 5.10
N VAL A 54 14.56 13.66 5.03
CA VAL A 54 15.42 13.29 6.16
C VAL A 54 16.57 14.26 6.30
N GLU A 55 17.05 14.39 7.54
CA GLU A 55 18.22 15.17 7.89
C GLU A 55 19.27 14.27 8.55
N GLY A 56 20.54 14.50 8.22
CA GLY A 56 21.66 13.80 8.83
C GLY A 56 22.20 14.56 10.02
N MET A 57 22.54 13.85 11.08
CA MET A 57 23.29 14.39 12.21
C MET A 57 24.60 13.63 12.39
N HIS A 58 25.70 14.37 12.38
CA HIS A 58 27.02 13.80 12.65
C HIS A 58 27.11 13.32 14.11
N PRO A 59 27.70 12.14 14.37
CA PRO A 59 27.92 11.63 15.72
C PRO A 59 28.94 12.45 16.54
N ASP A 60 29.74 13.29 15.88
CA ASP A 60 30.80 14.10 16.50
C ASP A 60 30.21 15.35 17.15
N PRO A 61 30.30 15.49 18.48
CA PRO A 61 29.85 16.68 19.19
C PRO A 61 30.53 17.97 18.74
N ALA A 62 31.77 17.90 18.24
CA ALA A 62 32.53 19.07 17.77
C ALA A 62 31.95 19.69 16.48
N ARG A 63 31.05 18.97 15.80
CA ARG A 63 30.32 19.44 14.62
C ARG A 63 28.89 19.89 14.93
N ARG A 64 28.54 20.04 16.22
CA ARG A 64 27.28 20.67 16.63
C ARG A 64 27.37 22.18 16.36
N GLY A 65 26.30 22.77 15.84
CA GLY A 65 26.26 24.17 15.42
C GLY A 65 26.56 25.18 16.55
N PRO A 66 26.56 26.49 16.22
CA PRO A 66 27.00 27.56 17.12
C PRO A 66 26.25 27.66 18.45
N TYR A 67 25.10 26.99 18.56
CA TYR A 67 24.29 26.90 19.76
C TYR A 67 24.44 25.54 20.44
N GLY A 68 25.67 25.17 20.83
CA GLY A 68 26.10 24.27 21.93
C GLY A 68 25.48 22.87 22.14
N ASN A 69 24.19 22.67 21.85
CA ASN A 69 23.46 21.41 21.94
C ASN A 69 22.45 21.24 20.80
N SER A 70 22.28 22.24 19.94
CA SER A 70 21.43 22.13 18.75
C SER A 70 22.27 21.52 17.62
N PRO A 71 21.99 20.28 17.22
CA PRO A 71 22.67 19.68 16.12
C PRO A 71 22.34 20.42 14.83
N THR A 72 23.36 20.70 14.02
CA THR A 72 23.20 21.25 12.68
C THR A 72 22.93 20.10 11.71
N PRO A 73 21.82 20.14 10.95
CA PRO A 73 21.60 19.20 9.88
C PRO A 73 22.75 19.27 8.87
N ASP A 74 23.41 18.13 8.66
CA ASP A 74 24.43 17.98 7.62
C ASP A 74 23.79 17.40 6.36
N ALA A 75 24.36 17.74 5.21
CA ALA A 75 24.06 17.05 3.97
C ALA A 75 24.37 15.55 4.12
N VAL A 76 23.40 14.68 3.84
CA VAL A 76 23.60 13.23 3.85
C VAL A 76 24.39 12.83 2.61
N THR A 77 25.69 12.60 2.78
CA THR A 77 26.56 12.12 1.69
C THR A 77 26.73 10.61 1.73
N LEU A 78 27.00 10.00 0.57
CA LEU A 78 27.25 8.55 0.47
C LEU A 78 28.41 8.11 1.38
N GLN A 79 29.42 8.95 1.57
CA GLN A 79 30.55 8.65 2.45
C GLN A 79 30.13 8.58 3.92
N MET A 80 29.37 9.57 4.40
CA MET A 80 28.86 9.58 5.79
C MET A 80 27.91 8.43 6.09
N VAL A 81 27.14 8.01 5.08
CA VAL A 81 26.28 6.84 5.15
C VAL A 81 27.11 5.56 5.25
N LYS A 82 28.17 5.41 4.44
CA LYS A 82 29.09 4.26 4.48
C LYS A 82 29.80 4.12 5.83
N ASP A 83 30.14 5.23 6.47
CA ASP A 83 30.74 5.22 7.81
C ASP A 83 29.76 4.69 8.88
N GLY A 84 28.46 4.62 8.59
CA GLY A 84 27.42 3.95 9.38
C GLY A 84 27.05 4.62 10.72
N LYS A 85 27.80 5.66 11.11
CA LYS A 85 27.64 6.38 12.39
C LYS A 85 26.66 7.56 12.30
N LEU A 86 26.31 7.99 11.09
CA LEU A 86 25.33 9.05 10.85
C LEU A 86 23.97 8.65 11.42
N ARG A 87 23.31 9.58 12.11
CA ARG A 87 21.91 9.41 12.54
C ARG A 87 21.00 10.19 11.62
N LEU A 88 19.94 9.54 11.15
CA LEU A 88 18.90 10.15 10.32
C LEU A 88 17.70 10.56 11.16
N TYR A 89 17.21 11.75 10.87
CA TYR A 89 16.04 12.35 11.50
C TYR A 89 14.98 12.57 10.43
N LEU A 90 13.73 12.28 10.78
CA LEU A 90 12.60 12.53 9.89
C LEU A 90 12.21 14.00 10.00
N THR A 91 12.13 14.70 8.87
CA THR A 91 11.65 16.09 8.83
C THR A 91 10.12 16.14 8.87
N ALA A 92 9.53 17.33 9.01
CA ALA A 92 8.09 17.50 8.93
C ALA A 92 7.52 17.07 7.56
N SER A 93 8.18 17.46 6.46
CA SER A 93 7.86 17.02 5.10
C SER A 93 8.05 15.50 4.93
N GLY A 94 9.11 14.94 5.54
CA GLY A 94 9.33 13.50 5.60
C GLY A 94 8.23 12.75 6.32
N LYS A 95 7.68 13.30 7.40
CA LYS A 95 6.55 12.73 8.13
C LYS A 95 5.30 12.70 7.27
N THR A 96 4.94 13.82 6.64
CA THR A 96 3.80 13.86 5.70
C THR A 96 3.98 12.87 4.55
N ALA A 97 5.19 12.76 3.99
CA ALA A 97 5.50 11.79 2.95
C ALA A 97 5.37 10.34 3.46
N ALA A 98 5.86 10.03 4.65
CA ALA A 98 5.74 8.71 5.25
C ALA A 98 4.28 8.31 5.51
N ASP A 99 3.42 9.24 5.92
CA ASP A 99 1.99 8.99 6.13
C ASP A 99 1.26 8.67 4.82
N LEU A 100 1.59 9.39 3.74
CA LEU A 100 1.10 9.06 2.40
C LEU A 100 1.56 7.66 1.95
N LEU A 101 2.86 7.36 2.15
CA LEU A 101 3.40 6.05 1.83
C LEU A 101 2.77 4.94 2.68
N TYR A 102 2.40 5.22 3.93
CA TYR A 102 1.75 4.24 4.79
C TYR A 102 0.40 3.83 4.21
N GLY A 103 -0.45 4.78 3.81
CA GLY A 103 -1.69 4.48 3.11
C GLY A 103 -1.46 3.71 1.81
N ALA A 104 -0.45 4.10 1.02
CA ALA A 104 -0.09 3.37 -0.19
C ALA A 104 0.41 1.94 0.08
N ASN A 105 1.15 1.75 1.17
CA ASN A 105 1.64 0.45 1.62
C ASN A 105 0.50 -0.46 2.06
N GLN A 106 -0.52 0.09 2.73
CA GLN A 106 -1.74 -0.65 3.08
C GLN A 106 -2.43 -1.16 1.81
N VAL A 107 -2.60 -0.31 0.79
CA VAL A 107 -3.19 -0.72 -0.50
C VAL A 107 -2.44 -1.90 -1.12
N VAL A 108 -1.12 -1.79 -1.32
CA VAL A 108 -0.36 -2.84 -1.99
C VAL A 108 -0.29 -4.13 -1.16
N THR A 109 -0.29 -4.01 0.18
CA THR A 109 -0.28 -5.17 1.09
C THR A 109 -1.62 -5.88 1.08
N HIS A 110 -2.74 -5.15 1.16
CA HIS A 110 -4.08 -5.73 1.07
C HIS A 110 -4.29 -6.46 -0.27
N LEU A 111 -3.91 -5.84 -1.39
CA LEU A 111 -4.00 -6.49 -2.70
C LEU A 111 -3.06 -7.70 -2.84
N HIS A 112 -1.92 -7.69 -2.14
CA HIS A 112 -1.02 -8.85 -2.10
C HIS A 112 -1.64 -10.04 -1.36
N LEU A 113 -2.29 -9.78 -0.22
CA LEU A 113 -2.86 -10.81 0.65
C LEU A 113 -4.21 -11.33 0.14
N SER A 114 -5.09 -10.42 -0.32
CA SER A 114 -6.47 -10.73 -0.68
C SER A 114 -6.68 -10.93 -2.19
N GLY A 115 -5.68 -10.61 -3.01
CA GLY A 115 -5.81 -10.58 -4.46
C GLY A 115 -6.53 -9.32 -4.95
N SER A 116 -7.18 -9.42 -6.11
CA SER A 116 -7.88 -8.28 -6.70
C SER A 116 -9.17 -7.97 -5.93
N LEU A 117 -9.42 -6.69 -5.64
CA LEU A 117 -10.56 -6.24 -4.83
C LEU A 117 -11.36 -5.15 -5.56
N PRO A 118 -12.70 -5.12 -5.45
CA PRO A 118 -13.48 -3.99 -5.93
C PRO A 118 -13.06 -2.70 -5.21
N VAL A 119 -13.09 -1.56 -5.92
CA VAL A 119 -12.67 -0.26 -5.36
C VAL A 119 -13.25 -0.01 -3.97
N PRO A 120 -14.57 -0.10 -3.73
CA PRO A 120 -15.12 0.27 -2.43
C PRO A 120 -14.71 -0.68 -1.28
N LEU A 121 -14.53 -1.97 -1.58
CA LEU A 121 -14.04 -2.93 -0.60
C LEU A 121 -12.58 -2.62 -0.23
N LEU A 122 -11.74 -2.28 -1.21
CA LEU A 122 -10.37 -1.87 -0.97
C LEU A 122 -10.29 -0.56 -0.17
N GLN A 123 -11.17 0.42 -0.46
CA GLN A 123 -11.23 1.67 0.30
C GLN A 123 -11.60 1.43 1.75
N HIS A 124 -12.57 0.53 2.00
CA HIS A 124 -12.98 0.13 3.35
C HIS A 124 -11.85 -0.60 4.09
N ASP A 125 -11.28 -1.64 3.49
CA ASP A 125 -10.34 -2.53 4.19
C ASP A 125 -8.95 -1.91 4.35
N ALA A 126 -8.45 -1.19 3.35
CA ALA A 126 -7.13 -0.55 3.40
C ALA A 126 -7.18 0.92 3.88
N GLY A 127 -8.37 1.48 4.13
CA GLY A 127 -8.55 2.89 4.50
C GLY A 127 -8.07 3.87 3.41
N ALA A 128 -8.05 3.44 2.15
CA ALA A 128 -7.42 4.17 1.07
C ALA A 128 -8.42 5.10 0.35
N PRO A 129 -8.19 6.41 0.31
CA PRO A 129 -9.07 7.32 -0.43
C PRO A 129 -8.89 7.16 -1.95
N LEU A 130 -9.92 7.56 -2.72
CA LEU A 130 -9.97 7.35 -4.18
C LEU A 130 -8.85 8.09 -4.93
N ASP A 131 -8.45 9.26 -4.43
CA ASP A 131 -7.34 10.05 -4.97
C ASP A 131 -6.01 9.28 -4.86
N LEU A 132 -5.78 8.59 -3.73
CA LEU A 132 -4.61 7.73 -3.54
C LEU A 132 -4.62 6.57 -4.55
N LEU A 133 -5.75 5.88 -4.71
CA LEU A 133 -5.88 4.80 -5.69
C LEU A 133 -5.61 5.31 -7.12
N THR A 134 -6.15 6.48 -7.46
CA THR A 134 -5.92 7.12 -8.77
C THR A 134 -4.42 7.38 -8.99
N ARG A 135 -3.73 7.92 -7.98
CA ARG A 135 -2.28 8.18 -8.06
C ARG A 135 -1.48 6.89 -8.17
N LEU A 136 -1.82 5.84 -7.41
CA LEU A 136 -1.15 4.54 -7.50
C LEU A 136 -1.36 3.88 -8.88
N HIS A 137 -2.54 4.05 -9.48
CA HIS A 137 -2.84 3.60 -10.83
C HIS A 137 -2.01 4.35 -11.89
N GLN A 138 -1.95 5.68 -11.81
CA GLN A 138 -1.11 6.51 -12.69
C GLN A 138 0.38 6.18 -12.59
N ARG A 139 0.84 5.71 -11.42
CA ARG A 139 2.20 5.22 -11.20
C ARG A 139 2.43 3.79 -11.69
N GLY A 140 1.39 3.08 -12.12
CA GLY A 140 1.46 1.69 -12.56
C GLY A 140 1.69 0.69 -11.44
N LEU A 141 1.50 1.08 -10.17
CA LEU A 141 1.64 0.17 -9.02
C LEU A 141 0.41 -0.73 -8.86
N ILE A 142 -0.76 -0.21 -9.25
CA ILE A 142 -2.01 -0.97 -9.33
C ILE A 142 -2.63 -0.81 -10.73
N GLN A 143 -3.46 -1.77 -11.10
CA GLN A 143 -4.26 -1.75 -12.30
C GLN A 143 -5.73 -1.75 -11.94
N VAL A 144 -6.50 -0.86 -12.57
CA VAL A 144 -7.96 -0.82 -12.47
C VAL A 144 -8.54 -1.51 -13.71
N THR A 145 -9.36 -2.52 -13.49
CA THR A 145 -10.07 -3.28 -14.51
C THR A 145 -11.53 -2.83 -14.50
N PRO A 146 -12.03 -2.22 -15.59
CA PRO A 146 -13.43 -1.83 -15.71
C PRO A 146 -14.36 -3.04 -15.60
N GLY A 147 -15.58 -2.79 -15.13
CA GLY A 147 -16.63 -3.80 -15.05
C GLY A 147 -17.36 -3.78 -13.72
N GLU A 148 -18.44 -4.54 -13.65
CA GLU A 148 -19.29 -4.63 -12.46
C GLU A 148 -18.79 -5.75 -11.55
N HIS A 149 -18.10 -5.37 -10.49
CA HIS A 149 -17.61 -6.29 -9.46
C HIS A 149 -18.21 -5.97 -8.10
N LEU A 150 -18.47 -7.02 -7.33
CA LEU A 150 -18.86 -6.92 -5.93
C LEU A 150 -17.96 -7.79 -5.07
N GLY A 151 -17.88 -7.47 -3.79
CA GLY A 151 -17.14 -8.30 -2.88
C GLY A 151 -17.37 -7.93 -1.44
N TRP A 152 -16.95 -8.84 -0.57
CA TRP A 152 -16.96 -8.66 0.88
C TRP A 152 -15.84 -9.49 1.49
N THR A 153 -15.52 -9.19 2.74
CA THR A 153 -14.59 -9.98 3.54
C THR A 153 -15.33 -10.86 4.55
N GLU A 154 -14.80 -12.06 4.79
CA GLU A 154 -15.25 -12.98 5.82
C GLU A 154 -14.03 -13.52 6.56
N GLY A 155 -13.79 -12.99 7.76
CA GLY A 155 -12.50 -13.11 8.44
C GLY A 155 -11.39 -12.51 7.57
N PHE A 156 -10.37 -13.30 7.26
CA PHE A 156 -9.24 -12.89 6.41
C PHE A 156 -9.44 -13.18 4.91
N LYS A 157 -10.60 -13.71 4.51
CA LYS A 157 -10.86 -14.10 3.11
C LYS A 157 -11.72 -13.06 2.41
N ALA A 158 -11.23 -12.58 1.28
CA ALA A 158 -12.04 -11.78 0.36
C ALA A 158 -12.82 -12.69 -0.60
N HIS A 159 -14.10 -12.41 -0.75
CA HIS A 159 -14.96 -13.03 -1.74
C HIS A 159 -15.30 -11.99 -2.80
N VAL A 160 -14.89 -12.23 -4.04
CA VAL A 160 -15.02 -11.26 -5.13
C VAL A 160 -15.74 -11.89 -6.30
N TYR A 161 -16.74 -11.18 -6.81
CA TYR A 161 -17.62 -11.66 -7.86
C TYR A 161 -17.64 -10.67 -9.02
N ARG A 162 -17.78 -11.21 -10.22
CA ARG A 162 -18.03 -10.45 -11.45
C ARG A 162 -19.46 -10.65 -11.92
N LEU A 163 -20.08 -9.59 -12.46
CA LEU A 163 -21.36 -9.72 -13.15
C LEU A 163 -21.14 -10.30 -14.54
N ARG A 164 -21.93 -11.32 -14.89
CA ARG A 164 -22.05 -11.79 -16.27
C ARG A 164 -23.45 -12.26 -16.58
N ALA A 165 -23.74 -12.44 -17.87
CA ALA A 165 -24.92 -13.18 -18.30
C ALA A 165 -24.73 -14.69 -18.11
N ALA A 166 -25.79 -15.37 -17.70
CA ALA A 166 -25.88 -16.82 -17.68
C ALA A 166 -25.83 -17.39 -19.11
N GLY A 167 -25.01 -18.42 -19.30
CA GLY A 167 -24.87 -19.13 -20.57
C GLY A 167 -26.04 -20.07 -20.87
N ASP A 168 -25.89 -20.82 -21.95
CA ASP A 168 -26.93 -21.74 -22.44
C ASP A 168 -27.04 -23.02 -21.59
N LYS A 169 -25.95 -23.37 -20.89
CA LYS A 169 -25.88 -24.50 -19.96
C LYS A 169 -25.18 -24.04 -18.69
N GLU A 170 -25.97 -23.70 -17.69
CA GLU A 170 -25.46 -23.37 -16.38
C GLU A 170 -25.40 -24.64 -15.52
N GLU A 171 -24.22 -24.95 -14.97
CA GLU A 171 -23.97 -26.23 -14.27
C GLU A 171 -24.15 -26.15 -12.76
N HIS A 172 -24.01 -24.94 -12.18
CA HIS A 172 -24.08 -24.72 -10.74
C HIS A 172 -25.34 -23.94 -10.32
N PRO A 173 -26.04 -24.34 -9.25
CA PRO A 173 -27.17 -23.56 -8.76
C PRO A 173 -26.70 -22.25 -8.13
N CYS A 174 -27.62 -21.30 -7.98
CA CYS A 174 -27.43 -20.15 -7.11
C CYS A 174 -27.25 -20.61 -5.66
N GLN A 175 -26.22 -20.10 -4.98
CA GLN A 175 -25.88 -20.45 -3.60
C GLN A 175 -26.96 -20.07 -2.58
N ARG A 176 -27.87 -19.14 -2.92
CA ARG A 176 -28.97 -18.71 -2.03
C ARG A 176 -30.30 -19.39 -2.32
N CYS A 177 -30.75 -19.40 -3.58
CA CYS A 177 -32.07 -19.93 -3.94
C CYS A 177 -32.05 -21.38 -4.46
N GLY A 178 -30.87 -21.97 -4.68
CA GLY A 178 -30.74 -23.34 -5.18
C GLY A 178 -31.16 -23.53 -6.65
N THR A 179 -31.66 -22.50 -7.32
CA THR A 179 -32.12 -22.58 -8.70
C THR A 179 -30.96 -22.46 -9.69
N LEU A 180 -31.00 -23.27 -10.76
CA LEU A 180 -30.12 -23.08 -11.91
C LEU A 180 -30.53 -21.80 -12.66
N PRO A 181 -29.63 -20.83 -12.85
CA PRO A 181 -29.96 -19.59 -13.54
C PRO A 181 -30.44 -19.87 -14.97
N ALA A 182 -31.61 -19.33 -15.34
CA ALA A 182 -32.09 -19.39 -16.70
C ALA A 182 -31.17 -18.60 -17.65
N ARG A 183 -31.15 -19.03 -18.92
CA ARG A 183 -30.37 -18.40 -19.99
C ARG A 183 -30.57 -16.88 -20.01
N ARG A 184 -29.48 -16.11 -20.17
CA ARG A 184 -29.46 -14.64 -20.22
C ARG A 184 -29.83 -13.93 -18.91
N LEU A 185 -30.11 -14.63 -17.81
CA LEU A 185 -30.21 -13.97 -16.51
C LEU A 185 -28.84 -13.46 -16.06
N ARG A 186 -28.85 -12.31 -15.37
CA ARG A 186 -27.64 -11.76 -14.76
C ARG A 186 -27.27 -12.58 -13.52
N ILE A 187 -26.02 -12.99 -13.45
CA ILE A 187 -25.46 -13.74 -12.33
C ILE A 187 -24.15 -13.13 -11.86
N TRP A 188 -23.90 -13.28 -10.57
CA TRP A 188 -22.64 -12.93 -9.91
C TRP A 188 -21.85 -14.20 -9.72
N GLU A 189 -20.69 -14.28 -10.36
CA GLU A 189 -19.80 -15.44 -10.32
C GLU A 189 -18.54 -15.11 -9.54
N ASN A 190 -18.20 -15.94 -8.55
CA ASN A 190 -16.97 -15.76 -7.78
C ASN A 190 -15.76 -15.97 -8.70
N ILE A 191 -14.86 -14.99 -8.72
CA ILE A 191 -13.68 -14.98 -9.59
C ILE A 191 -12.73 -16.14 -9.26
N ALA A 192 -12.57 -16.45 -7.97
CA ALA A 192 -11.67 -17.51 -7.51
C ALA A 192 -12.33 -18.90 -7.56
N LYS A 193 -13.67 -18.96 -7.48
CA LYS A 193 -14.42 -20.22 -7.40
C LYS A 193 -15.72 -20.15 -8.21
N PRO A 194 -15.68 -20.40 -9.53
CA PRO A 194 -16.85 -20.22 -10.40
C PRO A 194 -18.12 -20.99 -10.02
N ALA A 195 -17.99 -22.08 -9.24
CA ALA A 195 -19.13 -22.82 -8.68
C ALA A 195 -19.88 -22.06 -7.57
N GLU A 196 -19.23 -21.09 -6.91
CA GLU A 196 -19.86 -20.16 -5.98
C GLU A 196 -20.44 -18.98 -6.76
N ARG A 197 -21.77 -18.91 -6.84
CA ARG A 197 -22.46 -17.86 -7.58
C ARG A 197 -23.85 -17.54 -7.06
N TYR A 198 -24.33 -16.35 -7.41
CA TYR A 198 -25.64 -15.87 -7.05
C TYR A 198 -26.40 -15.39 -8.28
N CYS A 199 -27.71 -15.63 -8.33
CA CYS A 199 -28.58 -14.84 -9.18
C CYS A 199 -28.51 -13.36 -8.76
N HIS A 200 -28.75 -12.42 -9.69
CA HIS A 200 -28.66 -11.00 -9.39
C HIS A 200 -29.53 -10.55 -8.19
N GLY A 201 -30.76 -11.08 -8.06
CA GLY A 201 -31.64 -10.79 -6.92
C GLY A 201 -31.33 -11.57 -5.64
N CYS A 202 -30.30 -12.41 -5.64
CA CYS A 202 -29.96 -13.31 -4.54
C CYS A 202 -28.64 -12.96 -3.85
N ILE A 203 -28.02 -11.84 -4.21
CA ILE A 203 -26.79 -11.36 -3.60
C ILE A 203 -26.97 -11.23 -2.07
N PRO A 204 -25.98 -11.61 -1.26
CA PRO A 204 -26.02 -11.36 0.19
C PRO A 204 -26.04 -9.86 0.50
N ASP A 205 -26.82 -9.45 1.49
CA ASP A 205 -26.94 -8.03 1.89
C ASP A 205 -25.57 -7.44 2.29
N LYS A 206 -24.68 -8.27 2.84
CA LYS A 206 -23.28 -7.89 3.16
C LYS A 206 -22.47 -7.43 1.93
N ALA A 207 -22.83 -7.85 0.73
CA ALA A 207 -22.17 -7.40 -0.50
C ALA A 207 -22.61 -6.00 -0.95
N THR A 208 -23.79 -5.54 -0.52
CA THR A 208 -24.30 -4.20 -0.84
C THR A 208 -23.82 -3.14 0.13
N VAL A 209 -23.31 -3.53 1.30
CA VAL A 209 -22.79 -2.64 2.35
C VAL A 209 -21.67 -1.72 1.83
N TYR A 210 -20.87 -2.20 0.88
CA TYR A 210 -19.73 -1.47 0.36
C TYR A 210 -20.05 -0.60 -0.88
N GLY A 211 -21.29 -0.54 -1.37
CA GLY A 211 -21.62 0.30 -2.54
C GLY A 211 -21.17 -0.24 -3.91
N ALA A 212 -21.11 -1.57 -4.05
CA ALA A 212 -20.91 -2.25 -5.33
C ALA A 212 -22.20 -2.19 -6.22
N PRO A 213 -22.11 -2.25 -7.56
CA PRO A 213 -20.98 -2.70 -8.39
C PRO A 213 -19.90 -1.65 -8.65
N ALA A 214 -18.64 -2.07 -8.71
CA ALA A 214 -17.50 -1.18 -8.99
C ALA A 214 -16.37 -1.85 -9.79
N GLU A 215 -15.44 -1.03 -10.24
CA GLU A 215 -14.21 -1.47 -10.91
C GLU A 215 -13.34 -2.34 -9.98
N LEU A 216 -12.55 -3.23 -10.58
CA LEU A 216 -11.68 -4.14 -9.86
C LEU A 216 -10.25 -3.62 -9.83
N VAL A 217 -9.65 -3.52 -8.64
CA VAL A 217 -8.25 -3.12 -8.47
C VAL A 217 -7.39 -4.36 -8.27
N SER A 218 -6.24 -4.41 -8.93
CA SER A 218 -5.27 -5.50 -8.82
C SER A 218 -3.84 -4.98 -8.69
N LEU A 219 -2.99 -5.76 -8.02
CA LEU A 219 -1.59 -5.42 -7.84
C LEU A 219 -0.76 -5.78 -9.08
N THR A 220 -0.01 -4.81 -9.62
CA THR A 220 0.86 -5.05 -10.77
C THR A 220 2.18 -5.71 -10.34
N ARG A 221 2.97 -6.17 -11.32
CA ARG A 221 4.34 -6.65 -11.06
C ARG A 221 5.21 -5.55 -10.44
N ALA A 222 5.07 -4.30 -10.88
CA ALA A 222 5.81 -3.17 -10.32
C ALA A 222 5.38 -2.90 -8.88
N GLY A 223 4.07 -2.93 -8.59
CA GLY A 223 3.54 -2.74 -7.24
C GLY A 223 4.05 -3.77 -6.23
N ARG A 224 4.28 -5.02 -6.65
CA ARG A 224 4.84 -6.07 -5.78
C ARG A 224 6.21 -5.73 -5.19
N ALA A 225 7.02 -4.94 -5.89
CA ALA A 225 8.34 -4.52 -5.39
C ALA A 225 8.24 -3.57 -4.17
N TYR A 226 7.08 -2.94 -3.98
CA TYR A 226 6.80 -1.97 -2.92
C TYR A 226 6.12 -2.58 -1.69
N ILE A 227 5.79 -3.88 -1.72
CA ILE A 227 5.24 -4.56 -0.54
C ILE A 227 6.30 -4.56 0.55
N TRP A 228 5.96 -4.01 1.71
CA TRP A 228 6.81 -4.10 2.88
C TRP A 228 5.98 -4.17 4.16
N SER A 229 6.41 -5.04 5.07
CA SER A 229 5.86 -5.15 6.41
C SER A 229 6.99 -5.05 7.43
N PHE A 230 6.69 -4.44 8.58
CA PHE A 230 7.54 -4.54 9.75
C PHE A 230 7.64 -6.02 10.15
N LYS A 231 8.86 -6.50 10.38
CA LYS A 231 9.10 -7.78 11.06
C LYS A 231 9.32 -7.52 12.53
#